data_AF-A0A663MC33-F1
#
_entry.id   AF-A0A663MC33-F1
#
_cell.length_a   1.000
_cell.length_b   1.000
_cell.length_c   1.000
_cell.angle_alpha   90.00
_cell.angle_beta   90.00
_cell.angle_gamma   90.00
#
_symmetry.space_group_name_H-M   'P 1'
#
loop_
_entity.id
_entity.type
_entity.pdbx_description
1 polymer ?
#
loop_
_entity_poly.entity_id
_entity_poly.type
_entity_poly.pdbx_seq_one_letter_code
_entity_poly.pdbx_strand_id
1 'polypeptide(L)'
;MTSVKEQEAIRKLMVFLREWHSAHKVARSRILEDFIKSNDGKTEPELELEFSQGASLFLVRLTVWLRMTYVYTTCLNKVLKSIGIFLSAASGHRYLLEFLGIGGVVILLEILGLNHLKQEDKRESVKLLQLVADSGRKYKELICESYGVQFLAAFLTASNSAEAQEDVQVLLDSLGHGNPKYQNQVYKGLVAVLPCASPQAQRLALQSLRSMLVGREMVSVLVQPVLGVLCSVHLGVQYEGRIPPAPLGLA
;
A
#
# COMPACT_ATOMS: atom_id res chain seq x y z
N MET A 1 -2.27 -1.54 43.36
CA MET A 1 -3.07 -0.30 43.39
C MET A 1 -2.53 0.60 42.29
N THR A 2 -3.34 0.94 41.29
CA THR A 2 -2.96 1.88 40.22
C THR A 2 -2.71 3.27 40.82
N SER A 3 -1.68 3.98 40.37
CA SER A 3 -1.39 5.31 40.89
C SER A 3 -2.46 6.33 40.46
N VAL A 4 -2.61 7.43 41.20
CA VAL A 4 -3.53 8.53 40.84
C VAL A 4 -3.24 9.08 39.44
N LYS A 5 -1.96 9.10 39.03
CA LYS A 5 -1.55 9.55 37.69
C LYS A 5 -2.02 8.59 36.60
N GLU A 6 -1.95 7.28 36.84
CA GLU A 6 -2.43 6.26 35.90
C GLU A 6 -3.95 6.32 35.74
N GLN A 7 -4.68 6.51 36.84
CA GLN A 7 -6.14 6.65 36.79
C GLN A 7 -6.59 7.87 35.97
N GLU A 8 -5.89 9.00 36.10
CA GLU A 8 -6.17 10.19 35.31
C GLU A 8 -5.84 10.00 33.82
N ALA A 9 -4.75 9.30 33.51
CA ALA A 9 -4.37 8.99 32.13
C ALA A 9 -5.42 8.07 31.46
N ILE A 10 -5.87 7.02 32.16
CA ILE A 10 -6.96 6.14 31.70
C ILE A 10 -8.26 6.95 31.51
N ARG A 11 -8.58 7.88 32.40
CA ARG A 11 -9.77 8.74 32.26
C ARG A 11 -9.69 9.59 30.99
N LYS A 12 -8.53 10.20 30.69
CA LYS A 12 -8.31 10.98 29.46
C LYS A 12 -8.49 10.13 28.21
N LEU A 13 -7.92 8.92 28.19
CA LEU A 13 -8.13 7.97 27.10
C LEU A 13 -9.63 7.69 26.90
N MET A 14 -10.37 7.39 27.98
CA MET A 14 -11.79 7.07 27.87
C MET A 14 -12.64 8.24 27.35
N VAL A 15 -12.27 9.48 27.72
CA VAL A 15 -12.90 10.70 27.17
C VAL A 15 -12.60 10.81 25.67
N PHE A 16 -11.34 10.69 25.26
CA PHE A 16 -10.95 10.73 23.85
C PHE A 16 -11.69 9.67 23.01
N LEU A 17 -11.77 8.43 23.49
CA LEU A 17 -12.48 7.36 22.78
C LEU A 17 -13.99 7.62 22.70
N ARG A 18 -14.58 8.26 23.70
CA ARG A 18 -16.00 8.66 23.70
C ARG A 18 -16.24 9.79 22.70
N GLU A 19 -15.34 10.77 22.65
CA GLU A 19 -15.38 11.86 21.68
C GLU A 19 -15.34 11.31 20.25
N TRP A 20 -14.39 10.40 19.95
CA TRP A 20 -14.32 9.72 18.66
C TRP A 20 -15.65 9.04 18.25
N HIS A 21 -16.26 8.31 19.19
CA HIS A 21 -17.50 7.57 18.96
C HIS A 21 -18.70 8.49 18.71
N SER A 22 -18.82 9.56 19.49
CA SER A 22 -19.91 10.53 19.39
C SER A 22 -19.72 11.58 18.28
N ALA A 23 -18.49 11.73 17.77
CA ALA A 23 -18.14 12.76 16.82
C ALA A 23 -18.87 12.59 15.48
N HIS A 24 -19.40 13.70 14.96
CA HIS A 24 -19.87 13.80 13.58
C HIS A 24 -18.67 14.03 12.64
N LYS A 25 -18.93 14.00 11.33
CA LYS A 25 -17.91 14.05 10.27
C LYS A 25 -16.81 15.11 10.45
N VAL A 26 -17.18 16.36 10.75
CA VAL A 26 -16.22 17.46 10.92
C VAL A 26 -15.35 17.25 12.17
N ALA A 27 -15.96 16.90 13.30
CA ALA A 27 -15.25 16.60 14.53
C ALA A 27 -14.29 15.42 14.37
N ARG A 28 -14.71 14.32 13.71
CA ARG A 28 -13.81 13.19 13.40
C ARG A 28 -12.64 13.60 12.54
N SER A 29 -12.86 14.44 11.53
CA SER A 29 -11.76 14.96 10.70
C SER A 29 -10.75 15.76 11.51
N ARG A 30 -11.19 16.55 12.50
CA ARG A 30 -10.27 17.31 13.39
C ARG A 30 -9.50 16.37 14.31
N ILE A 31 -10.19 15.42 14.95
CA ILE A 31 -9.55 14.41 15.81
C ILE A 31 -8.44 13.66 15.05
N LEU A 32 -8.71 13.23 13.81
CA LEU A 32 -7.69 12.56 12.99
C LEU A 32 -6.55 13.49 12.62
N GLU A 33 -6.82 14.76 12.32
CA GLU A 33 -5.79 15.71 11.96
C GLU A 33 -4.86 16.02 13.14
N ASP A 34 -5.42 16.21 14.33
CA ASP A 34 -4.66 16.42 15.56
C ASP A 34 -3.86 15.17 15.93
N PHE A 35 -4.45 13.98 15.78
CA PHE A 35 -3.77 12.71 15.97
C PHE A 35 -2.57 12.58 15.03
N ILE A 36 -2.75 12.82 13.72
CA ILE A 36 -1.67 12.71 12.73
C ILE A 36 -0.53 13.66 13.07
N LYS A 37 -0.84 14.94 13.33
CA LYS A 37 0.18 15.95 13.65
C LYS A 37 0.98 15.60 14.91
N SER A 38 0.33 14.98 15.89
CA SER A 38 0.94 14.70 17.19
C SER A 38 1.71 13.38 17.24
N ASN A 39 1.41 12.43 16.34
CA ASN A 39 1.88 11.04 16.46
C ASN A 39 2.71 10.55 15.27
N ASP A 40 2.91 11.35 14.24
CA ASP A 40 3.77 10.98 13.11
C ASP A 40 5.20 10.64 13.58
N GLY A 41 5.72 9.51 13.09
CA GLY A 41 7.08 9.03 13.42
C GLY A 41 7.25 8.40 14.80
N LYS A 42 6.20 8.25 15.62
CA LYS A 42 6.31 7.61 16.94
C LYS A 42 6.49 6.09 16.87
N THR A 43 7.18 5.57 17.87
CA THR A 43 7.35 4.14 18.14
C THR A 43 6.17 3.56 18.92
N GLU A 44 6.01 2.23 18.93
CA GLU A 44 4.94 1.58 19.72
C GLU A 44 4.98 1.98 21.21
N PRO A 45 6.14 1.98 21.91
CA PRO A 45 6.18 2.39 23.31
C PRO A 45 5.71 3.84 23.55
N GLU A 46 5.98 4.75 22.62
CA GLU A 46 5.54 6.15 22.72
C GLU A 46 4.04 6.28 22.49
N LEU A 47 3.49 5.56 21.51
CA LEU A 47 2.04 5.49 21.28
C LEU A 47 1.32 4.88 22.48
N GLU A 48 1.83 3.77 23.03
CA GLU A 48 1.23 3.17 24.22
C GLU A 48 1.34 4.07 25.45
N LEU A 49 2.44 4.81 25.61
CA LEU A 49 2.55 5.78 26.69
C LEU A 49 1.50 6.91 26.55
N GLU A 50 1.32 7.47 25.35
CA GLU A 50 0.32 8.50 25.09
C GLU A 50 -1.11 8.01 25.35
N PHE A 51 -1.38 6.76 24.95
CA PHE A 51 -2.70 6.16 25.06
C PHE A 51 -2.88 5.32 26.33
N SER A 52 -2.05 5.50 27.36
CA SER A 52 -2.19 4.76 28.64
C SER A 52 -2.30 3.24 28.47
N GLN A 53 -1.46 2.66 27.61
CA GLN A 53 -1.46 1.26 27.20
C GLN A 53 -2.72 0.82 26.43
N GLY A 54 -3.42 1.77 25.83
CA GLY A 54 -4.66 1.58 25.09
C GLY A 54 -4.59 1.99 23.62
N ALA A 55 -3.41 2.07 23.01
CA ALA A 55 -3.30 2.56 21.63
C ALA A 55 -3.99 1.61 20.63
N SER A 56 -3.87 0.29 20.83
CA SER A 56 -4.63 -0.75 20.09
C SER A 56 -6.14 -0.50 20.10
N LEU A 57 -6.70 0.02 21.20
CA LEU A 57 -8.14 0.32 21.27
C LEU A 57 -8.54 1.40 20.26
N PHE A 58 -7.69 2.38 20.02
CA PHE A 58 -7.95 3.39 19.01
C PHE A 58 -7.76 2.84 17.60
N LEU A 59 -6.72 2.03 17.37
CA LEU A 59 -6.52 1.34 16.09
C LEU A 59 -7.74 0.48 15.70
N VAL A 60 -8.27 -0.33 16.62
CA VAL A 60 -9.49 -1.13 16.37
C VAL A 60 -10.67 -0.23 15.96
N ARG A 61 -10.83 0.95 16.57
CA ARG A 61 -11.91 1.87 16.21
C ARG A 61 -11.70 2.50 14.83
N LEU A 62 -10.46 2.84 14.48
CA LEU A 62 -10.11 3.36 13.15
C LEU A 62 -10.37 2.31 12.07
N THR A 63 -9.97 1.07 12.31
CA THR A 63 -10.07 -0.03 11.35
C THR A 63 -11.52 -0.52 11.17
N VAL A 64 -12.31 -0.59 12.24
CA VAL A 64 -13.77 -0.83 12.15
C VAL A 64 -14.45 0.31 11.40
N TRP A 65 -14.10 1.56 11.69
CA TRP A 65 -14.66 2.72 10.98
C TRP A 65 -14.29 2.70 9.49
N LEU A 66 -13.05 2.38 9.16
CA LEU A 66 -12.59 2.19 7.78
C LEU A 66 -13.45 1.15 7.08
N ARG A 67 -13.56 -0.06 7.64
CA ARG A 67 -14.34 -1.16 7.05
C ARG A 67 -15.81 -0.80 6.79
N MET A 68 -16.42 -0.04 7.70
CA MET A 68 -17.82 0.35 7.55
C MET A 68 -18.01 1.47 6.53
N THR A 69 -17.00 2.33 6.31
CA THR A 69 -17.24 3.62 5.64
C THR A 69 -16.36 3.92 4.44
N TYR A 70 -15.35 3.10 4.11
CA TYR A 70 -14.39 3.40 3.02
C TYR A 70 -15.04 3.67 1.64
N VAL A 71 -16.26 3.17 1.41
CA VAL A 71 -17.01 3.41 0.17
C VAL A 71 -17.60 4.83 0.08
N TYR A 72 -17.93 5.47 1.21
CA TYR A 72 -18.66 6.75 1.23
C TYR A 72 -18.09 7.79 2.21
N THR A 73 -16.99 7.48 2.90
CA THR A 73 -16.36 8.38 3.86
C THR A 73 -15.63 9.52 3.16
N THR A 74 -15.75 10.71 3.72
CA THR A 74 -15.17 11.93 3.15
C THR A 74 -13.85 12.34 3.79
N CYS A 75 -13.36 11.57 4.76
CA CYS A 75 -12.06 11.77 5.40
C CYS A 75 -11.17 10.53 5.28
N LEU A 76 -11.35 9.73 4.22
CA LEU A 76 -10.64 8.46 4.00
C LEU A 76 -9.12 8.62 4.14
N ASN A 77 -8.52 9.60 3.43
CA ASN A 77 -7.08 9.88 3.53
C ASN A 77 -6.59 10.05 4.98
N LYS A 78 -7.34 10.76 5.83
CA LYS A 78 -6.95 10.97 7.23
C LYS A 78 -7.04 9.68 8.04
N VAL A 79 -8.05 8.85 7.78
CA VAL A 79 -8.17 7.52 8.43
C VAL A 79 -7.01 6.63 8.01
N LEU A 80 -6.69 6.57 6.71
CA LEU A 80 -5.57 5.78 6.20
C LEU A 80 -4.23 6.26 6.77
N LYS A 81 -3.95 7.56 6.79
CA LYS A 81 -2.74 8.13 7.43
C LYS A 81 -2.65 7.79 8.91
N SER A 82 -3.77 7.87 9.64
CA SER A 82 -3.81 7.52 11.06
C SER A 82 -3.49 6.05 11.28
N ILE A 83 -4.01 5.15 10.44
CA ILE A 83 -3.63 3.72 10.45
C ILE A 83 -2.15 3.55 10.10
N GLY A 84 -1.63 4.33 9.15
CA GLY A 84 -0.23 4.34 8.75
C GLY A 84 0.73 4.57 9.91
N ILE A 85 0.41 5.49 10.82
CA ILE A 85 1.19 5.74 12.04
C ILE A 85 1.34 4.47 12.88
N PHE A 86 0.27 3.69 13.05
CA PHE A 86 0.34 2.43 13.78
C PHE A 86 1.16 1.38 13.02
N LEU A 87 1.00 1.28 11.69
CA LEU A 87 1.69 0.27 10.89
C LEU A 87 3.19 0.57 10.71
N SER A 88 3.60 1.83 10.77
CA SER A 88 5.00 2.26 10.67
C SER A 88 5.72 2.34 12.02
N ALA A 89 4.99 2.23 13.13
CA ALA A 89 5.54 2.32 14.47
C ALA A 89 6.61 1.24 14.72
N ALA A 90 7.83 1.64 15.05
CA ALA A 90 8.89 0.70 15.38
C ALA A 90 8.48 -0.18 16.57
N SER A 91 8.78 -1.48 16.48
CA SER A 91 8.34 -2.55 17.39
C SER A 91 6.83 -2.86 17.38
N GLY A 92 5.99 -2.09 16.67
CA GLY A 92 4.52 -2.20 16.64
C GLY A 92 3.93 -3.40 15.89
N HIS A 93 4.58 -4.56 15.89
CA HIS A 93 4.13 -5.74 15.12
C HIS A 93 2.70 -6.18 15.47
N ARG A 94 2.27 -5.96 16.71
CA ARG A 94 0.91 -6.24 17.17
C ARG A 94 -0.13 -5.41 16.40
N TYR A 95 0.13 -4.14 16.12
CA TYR A 95 -0.78 -3.30 15.34
C TYR A 95 -0.98 -3.81 13.92
N LEU A 96 0.10 -4.28 13.29
CA LEU A 96 0.02 -4.94 12.00
C LEU A 96 -0.88 -6.18 12.07
N LEU A 97 -0.69 -7.06 13.06
CA LEU A 97 -1.52 -8.26 13.21
C LEU A 97 -3.01 -7.93 13.43
N GLU A 98 -3.31 -6.92 14.25
CA GLU A 98 -4.69 -6.44 14.46
C GLU A 98 -5.31 -5.93 13.16
N PHE A 99 -4.57 -5.13 12.39
CA PHE A 99 -5.02 -4.63 11.09
C PHE A 99 -5.25 -5.74 10.07
N LEU A 100 -4.35 -6.73 10.01
CA LEU A 100 -4.51 -7.88 9.12
C LEU A 100 -5.69 -8.76 9.54
N GLY A 101 -5.91 -8.94 10.84
CA GLY A 101 -6.98 -9.77 11.39
C GLY A 101 -8.39 -9.33 11.00
N ILE A 102 -8.59 -8.04 10.72
CA ILE A 102 -9.89 -7.53 10.23
C ILE A 102 -10.04 -7.58 8.70
N GLY A 103 -9.07 -8.12 7.98
CA GLY A 103 -9.02 -8.12 6.51
C GLY A 103 -8.48 -6.83 5.91
N GLY A 104 -7.60 -6.11 6.63
CA GLY A 104 -7.08 -4.81 6.21
C GLY A 104 -6.52 -4.76 4.79
N VAL A 105 -5.78 -5.80 4.37
CA VAL A 105 -5.25 -5.91 2.99
C VAL A 105 -6.35 -5.86 1.94
N VAL A 106 -7.44 -6.61 2.12
CA VAL A 106 -8.55 -6.67 1.17
C VAL A 106 -9.22 -5.30 1.05
N ILE A 107 -9.45 -4.62 2.17
CA ILE A 107 -10.03 -3.27 2.19
C ILE A 107 -9.15 -2.28 1.43
N LEU A 108 -7.83 -2.34 1.63
CA LEU A 108 -6.88 -1.47 0.92
C LEU A 108 -6.89 -1.72 -0.58
N LEU A 109 -6.96 -2.98 -1.02
CA LEU A 109 -7.04 -3.34 -2.44
C LEU A 109 -8.36 -2.89 -3.06
N GLU A 110 -9.47 -3.05 -2.36
CA GLU A 110 -10.79 -2.59 -2.82
C GLU A 110 -10.81 -1.07 -3.04
N ILE A 111 -10.20 -0.29 -2.13
CA ILE A 111 -10.05 1.18 -2.28
C ILE A 111 -9.42 1.56 -3.63
N LEU A 112 -8.42 0.79 -4.11
CA LEU A 112 -7.79 1.06 -5.40
C LEU A 112 -8.77 0.91 -6.57
N GLY A 113 -9.69 -0.05 -6.47
CA GLY A 113 -10.70 -0.36 -7.49
C GLY A 113 -11.91 0.59 -7.52
N LEU A 114 -12.09 1.44 -6.52
CA LEU A 114 -13.24 2.35 -6.46
C LEU A 114 -13.01 3.61 -7.31
N ASN A 115 -13.78 3.78 -8.39
CA ASN A 115 -13.56 4.86 -9.37
C ASN A 115 -13.88 6.27 -8.84
N HIS A 116 -14.80 6.39 -7.89
CA HIS A 116 -15.23 7.69 -7.34
C HIS A 116 -14.30 8.22 -6.25
N LEU A 117 -13.38 7.40 -5.74
CA LEU A 117 -12.40 7.83 -4.74
C LEU A 117 -11.30 8.66 -5.37
N LYS A 118 -10.78 9.61 -4.59
CA LYS A 118 -9.71 10.50 -5.06
C LYS A 118 -8.40 9.76 -5.16
N GLN A 119 -7.52 10.24 -6.04
CA GLN A 119 -6.16 9.68 -6.20
C GLN A 119 -5.34 9.75 -4.91
N GLU A 120 -5.54 10.79 -4.07
CA GLU A 120 -4.89 10.91 -2.76
C GLU A 120 -5.26 9.77 -1.80
N ASP A 121 -6.51 9.31 -1.82
CA ASP A 121 -6.97 8.21 -0.97
C ASP A 121 -6.38 6.87 -1.46
N LYS A 122 -6.38 6.65 -2.77
CA LYS A 122 -5.81 5.45 -3.39
C LYS A 122 -4.31 5.35 -3.16
N ARG A 123 -3.59 6.46 -3.33
CA ARG A 123 -2.15 6.55 -3.07
C ARG A 123 -1.83 6.21 -1.61
N GLU A 124 -2.60 6.73 -0.66
CA GLU A 124 -2.41 6.39 0.75
C GLU A 124 -2.66 4.90 1.02
N SER A 125 -3.63 4.30 0.33
CA SER A 125 -3.86 2.84 0.38
C SER A 125 -2.65 2.04 -0.10
N VAL A 126 -2.00 2.47 -1.20
CA VAL A 126 -0.76 1.85 -1.70
C VAL A 126 0.36 1.93 -0.67
N LYS A 127 0.53 3.08 0.01
CA LYS A 127 1.54 3.24 1.08
C LYS A 127 1.30 2.27 2.23
N LEU A 128 0.06 2.08 2.65
CA LEU A 128 -0.27 1.10 3.70
C LEU A 128 0.02 -0.34 3.24
N LEU A 129 -0.29 -0.69 2.00
CA LEU A 129 0.09 -1.99 1.42
C LEU A 129 1.60 -2.18 1.38
N GLN A 130 2.36 -1.11 1.13
CA GLN A 130 3.82 -1.15 1.17
C GLN A 130 4.36 -1.39 2.58
N LEU A 131 3.83 -0.71 3.60
CA LEU A 131 4.19 -0.99 5.00
C LEU A 131 3.92 -2.46 5.38
N VAL A 132 2.80 -3.02 4.90
CA VAL A 132 2.48 -4.44 5.08
C VAL A 132 3.51 -5.33 4.36
N ALA A 133 3.83 -5.04 3.09
CA ALA A 133 4.81 -5.81 2.31
C ALA A 133 6.23 -5.78 2.91
N ASP A 134 6.64 -4.62 3.43
CA ASP A 134 7.96 -4.39 4.01
C ASP A 134 8.15 -5.10 5.36
N SER A 135 7.05 -5.47 6.01
CA SER A 135 7.07 -6.25 7.25
C SER A 135 7.51 -7.71 7.05
N GLY A 136 7.73 -8.14 5.80
CA GLY A 136 8.39 -9.41 5.46
C GLY A 136 7.66 -10.28 4.44
N ARG A 137 8.34 -11.34 3.99
CA ARG A 137 7.88 -12.23 2.90
C ARG A 137 6.44 -12.74 3.09
N LYS A 138 6.08 -13.22 4.30
CA LYS A 138 4.74 -13.74 4.59
C LYS A 138 3.62 -12.74 4.29
N TYR A 139 3.89 -11.44 4.44
CA TYR A 139 2.92 -10.39 4.18
C TYR A 139 2.86 -10.00 2.70
N LYS A 140 4.00 -10.07 2.00
CA LYS A 140 4.02 -10.01 0.52
C LYS A 140 3.15 -11.11 -0.09
N GLU A 141 3.31 -12.34 0.42
CA GLU A 141 2.51 -13.50 0.01
C GLU A 141 1.02 -13.25 0.26
N LEU A 142 0.64 -12.74 1.44
CA LEU A 142 -0.74 -12.39 1.76
C LEU A 142 -1.36 -11.37 0.78
N ILE A 143 -0.60 -10.35 0.38
CA ILE A 143 -1.04 -9.36 -0.62
C ILE A 143 -1.28 -10.05 -1.97
N CYS A 144 -0.35 -10.91 -2.41
CA CYS A 144 -0.49 -11.66 -3.66
C CYS A 144 -1.69 -12.62 -3.65
N GLU A 145 -1.91 -13.31 -2.54
CA GLU A 145 -3.06 -14.22 -2.31
C GLU A 145 -4.40 -13.49 -2.35
N SER A 146 -4.41 -12.24 -1.91
CA SER A 146 -5.58 -11.37 -1.91
C SER A 146 -5.84 -10.70 -3.27
N TYR A 147 -5.33 -11.28 -4.36
CA TYR A 147 -5.38 -10.72 -5.72
C TYR A 147 -4.66 -9.37 -5.88
N GLY A 148 -3.72 -9.04 -4.99
CA GLY A 148 -3.07 -7.73 -4.96
C GLY A 148 -2.38 -7.35 -6.27
N VAL A 149 -1.73 -8.31 -6.94
CA VAL A 149 -1.07 -8.06 -8.25
C VAL A 149 -2.07 -7.57 -9.29
N GLN A 150 -3.28 -8.11 -9.32
CA GLN A 150 -4.31 -7.72 -10.29
C GLN A 150 -4.82 -6.31 -10.01
N PHE A 151 -5.14 -5.99 -8.75
CA PHE A 151 -5.59 -4.65 -8.36
C PHE A 151 -4.51 -3.59 -8.60
N LEU A 152 -3.26 -3.88 -8.29
CA LEU A 152 -2.13 -2.97 -8.49
C LEU A 152 -1.85 -2.76 -9.98
N ALA A 153 -1.83 -3.81 -10.80
CA ALA A 153 -1.66 -3.70 -12.25
C ALA A 153 -2.81 -2.89 -12.88
N ALA A 154 -4.06 -3.15 -12.47
CA ALA A 154 -5.21 -2.39 -12.93
C ALA A 154 -5.09 -0.90 -12.54
N PHE A 155 -4.71 -0.61 -11.29
CA PHE A 155 -4.52 0.75 -10.82
C PHE A 155 -3.38 1.48 -11.56
N LEU A 156 -2.27 0.79 -11.85
CA LEU A 156 -1.17 1.32 -12.66
C LEU A 156 -1.66 1.76 -14.05
N THR A 157 -2.52 0.96 -14.70
CA THR A 157 -3.05 1.28 -16.03
C THR A 157 -4.10 2.39 -16.02
N ALA A 158 -4.90 2.50 -14.96
CA ALA A 158 -6.04 3.42 -14.88
C ALA A 158 -5.71 4.77 -14.22
N SER A 159 -4.60 4.86 -13.48
CA SER A 159 -4.20 6.09 -12.79
C SER A 159 -3.69 7.15 -13.77
N ASN A 160 -4.08 8.40 -13.51
CA ASN A 160 -3.58 9.58 -14.21
C ASN A 160 -2.48 10.33 -13.42
N SER A 161 -2.12 9.85 -12.23
CA SER A 161 -1.10 10.46 -11.38
C SER A 161 0.20 9.69 -11.50
N ALA A 162 1.25 10.36 -12.01
CA ALA A 162 2.59 9.77 -12.15
C ALA A 162 3.13 9.30 -10.79
N GLU A 163 2.99 10.11 -9.75
CA GLU A 163 3.41 9.75 -8.37
C GLU A 163 2.69 8.49 -7.87
N ALA A 164 1.38 8.36 -8.13
CA ALA A 164 0.64 7.16 -7.73
C ALA A 164 1.07 5.92 -8.54
N GLN A 165 1.41 6.10 -9.82
CA GLN A 165 1.93 5.01 -10.65
C GLN A 165 3.33 4.55 -10.18
N GLU A 166 4.19 5.48 -9.77
CA GLU A 166 5.51 5.20 -9.20
C GLU A 166 5.39 4.44 -7.87
N ASP A 167 4.54 4.90 -6.94
CA ASP A 167 4.31 4.20 -5.66
C ASP A 167 3.84 2.74 -5.90
N VAL A 168 2.98 2.52 -6.90
CA VAL A 168 2.49 1.19 -7.29
C VAL A 168 3.60 0.34 -7.91
N GLN A 169 4.44 0.93 -8.76
CA GLN A 169 5.58 0.24 -9.35
C GLN A 169 6.53 -0.26 -8.25
N VAL A 170 6.87 0.61 -7.29
CA VAL A 170 7.74 0.26 -6.15
C VAL A 170 7.14 -0.91 -5.36
N LEU A 171 5.83 -0.90 -5.12
CA LEU A 171 5.15 -2.01 -4.45
C LEU A 171 5.18 -3.30 -5.28
N LEU A 172 4.89 -3.23 -6.59
CA LEU A 172 4.95 -4.40 -7.47
C LEU A 172 6.37 -4.99 -7.52
N ASP A 173 7.40 -4.15 -7.58
CA ASP A 173 8.80 -4.57 -7.52
C ASP A 173 9.11 -5.25 -6.18
N SER A 174 8.67 -4.67 -5.06
CA SER A 174 8.83 -5.29 -3.74
C SER A 174 8.11 -6.64 -3.66
N LEU A 175 6.92 -6.79 -4.26
CA LEU A 175 6.20 -8.07 -4.30
C LEU A 175 6.89 -9.10 -5.19
N GLY A 176 7.61 -8.69 -6.24
CA GLY A 176 8.38 -9.57 -7.11
C GLY A 176 9.72 -10.01 -6.51
N HIS A 177 10.37 -9.15 -5.71
CA HIS A 177 11.67 -9.41 -5.11
C HIS A 177 11.57 -10.05 -3.73
N GLY A 178 12.37 -11.11 -3.51
CA GLY A 178 12.39 -11.84 -2.23
C GLY A 178 11.13 -12.67 -1.95
N ASN A 179 10.29 -12.89 -2.97
CA ASN A 179 9.00 -13.60 -2.92
C ASN A 179 8.88 -14.62 -4.07
N PRO A 180 9.66 -15.72 -4.03
CA PRO A 180 9.75 -16.67 -5.16
C PRO A 180 8.41 -17.36 -5.48
N LYS A 181 7.53 -17.54 -4.50
CA LYS A 181 6.20 -18.17 -4.66
C LYS A 181 5.32 -17.41 -5.63
N TYR A 182 5.33 -16.07 -5.56
CA TYR A 182 4.47 -15.20 -6.38
C TYR A 182 5.22 -14.38 -7.43
N GLN A 183 6.53 -14.53 -7.55
CA GLN A 183 7.33 -13.82 -8.55
C GLN A 183 6.76 -13.94 -9.97
N ASN A 184 6.34 -15.15 -10.38
CA ASN A 184 5.74 -15.38 -11.70
C ASN A 184 4.36 -14.70 -11.85
N GLN A 185 3.59 -14.59 -10.75
CA GLN A 185 2.31 -13.88 -10.78
C GLN A 185 2.55 -12.38 -11.01
N VAL A 186 3.48 -11.77 -10.27
CA VAL A 186 3.88 -10.36 -10.44
C VAL A 186 4.37 -10.11 -11.85
N TYR A 187 5.25 -10.98 -12.35
CA TYR A 187 5.74 -10.93 -13.73
C TYR A 187 4.61 -10.94 -14.76
N LYS A 188 3.67 -11.89 -14.67
CA LYS A 188 2.51 -11.95 -15.57
C LYS A 188 1.62 -10.72 -15.46
N GLY A 189 1.45 -10.19 -14.24
CA GLY A 189 0.71 -8.95 -13.99
C GLY A 189 1.32 -7.76 -14.72
N LEU A 190 2.65 -7.59 -14.65
CA LEU A 190 3.38 -6.54 -15.36
C LEU A 190 3.31 -6.71 -16.89
N VAL A 191 3.40 -7.94 -17.40
CA VAL A 191 3.22 -8.21 -18.84
C VAL A 191 1.82 -7.78 -19.32
N ALA A 192 0.80 -8.00 -18.50
CA ALA A 192 -0.57 -7.59 -18.82
C ALA A 192 -0.77 -6.06 -18.85
N VAL A 193 0.16 -5.27 -18.30
CA VAL A 193 0.15 -3.79 -18.36
C VAL A 193 0.66 -3.27 -19.71
N LEU A 194 1.54 -4.01 -20.39
CA LEU A 194 2.17 -3.57 -21.65
C LEU A 194 1.20 -3.15 -22.77
N PRO A 195 0.05 -3.81 -23.00
CA PRO A 195 -0.90 -3.38 -24.03
C PRO A 195 -1.73 -2.14 -23.65
N CYS A 196 -1.52 -1.50 -22.49
CA CYS A 196 -2.33 -0.35 -22.08
C CYS A 196 -2.02 0.92 -22.89
N ALA A 197 -2.95 1.88 -22.85
CA ALA A 197 -2.80 3.14 -23.57
C ALA A 197 -1.87 4.16 -22.87
N SER A 198 -1.48 3.92 -21.62
CA SER A 198 -0.68 4.85 -20.82
C SER A 198 0.83 4.61 -21.04
N PRO A 199 1.56 5.54 -21.69
CA PRO A 199 2.99 5.36 -21.96
C PRO A 199 3.83 5.30 -20.69
N GLN A 200 3.40 6.02 -19.65
CA GLN A 200 4.05 5.99 -18.34
C GLN A 200 3.88 4.62 -17.68
N ALA A 201 2.66 4.06 -17.66
CA ALA A 201 2.41 2.73 -17.12
C ALA A 201 3.21 1.64 -17.85
N GLN A 202 3.27 1.71 -19.19
CA GLN A 202 4.10 0.83 -20.01
C GLN A 202 5.58 0.93 -19.60
N ARG A 203 6.10 2.15 -19.46
CA ARG A 203 7.49 2.40 -19.07
C ARG A 203 7.83 1.79 -17.71
N LEU A 204 6.99 2.06 -16.70
CA LEU A 204 7.18 1.56 -15.34
C LEU A 204 7.12 0.03 -15.31
N ALA A 205 6.16 -0.56 -16.03
CA ALA A 205 6.06 -2.02 -16.13
C ALA A 205 7.31 -2.66 -16.77
N LEU A 206 7.86 -2.05 -17.82
CA LEU A 206 9.08 -2.52 -18.48
C LEU A 206 10.30 -2.43 -17.56
N GLN A 207 10.44 -1.34 -16.81
CA GLN A 207 11.53 -1.19 -15.83
C GLN A 207 11.47 -2.28 -14.75
N SER A 208 10.28 -2.53 -14.22
CA SER A 208 10.04 -3.62 -13.26
C SER A 208 10.37 -4.98 -13.87
N LEU A 209 9.89 -5.28 -15.09
CA LEU A 209 10.21 -6.53 -15.79
C LEU A 209 11.71 -6.71 -16.01
N ARG A 210 12.43 -5.65 -16.41
CA ARG A 210 13.88 -5.68 -16.58
C ARG A 210 14.59 -6.03 -15.28
N SER A 211 14.23 -5.38 -14.17
CA SER A 211 14.83 -5.64 -12.87
C SER A 211 14.66 -7.10 -12.44
N MET A 212 13.51 -7.71 -12.74
CA MET A 212 13.21 -9.11 -12.40
C MET A 212 13.88 -10.13 -13.34
N LEU A 213 14.26 -9.71 -14.55
CA LEU A 213 14.85 -10.56 -15.59
C LEU A 213 16.39 -10.53 -15.62
N VAL A 214 17.05 -9.70 -14.80
CA VAL A 214 18.52 -9.67 -14.72
C VAL A 214 19.06 -11.08 -14.45
N GLY A 215 19.79 -11.64 -15.41
CA GLY A 215 20.35 -12.99 -15.35
C GLY A 215 19.43 -14.13 -15.77
N ARG A 216 18.27 -13.85 -16.39
CA ARG A 216 17.34 -14.88 -16.93
C ARG A 216 17.16 -14.73 -18.43
N GLU A 217 16.98 -15.85 -19.13
CA GLU A 217 16.63 -15.85 -20.55
C GLU A 217 15.24 -15.25 -20.78
N MET A 218 15.11 -14.48 -21.86
CA MET A 218 13.85 -13.85 -22.24
C MET A 218 12.82 -14.92 -22.61
N VAL A 219 11.75 -15.01 -21.83
CA VAL A 219 10.69 -15.99 -22.06
C VAL A 219 9.91 -15.62 -23.33
N SER A 220 9.61 -16.61 -24.19
CA SER A 220 8.90 -16.42 -25.47
C SER A 220 7.58 -15.64 -25.37
N VAL A 221 6.92 -15.68 -24.20
CA VAL A 221 5.69 -14.94 -23.88
C VAL A 221 5.88 -13.42 -23.96
N LEU A 222 7.10 -12.90 -23.80
CA LEU A 222 7.39 -11.46 -23.92
C LEU A 222 7.50 -10.96 -25.35
N VAL A 223 7.68 -11.84 -26.34
CA VAL A 223 8.00 -11.42 -27.71
C VAL A 223 6.91 -10.53 -28.27
N GLN A 224 5.65 -10.93 -28.18
CA GLN A 224 4.52 -10.15 -28.74
C GLN A 224 4.28 -8.83 -27.99
N PRO A 225 4.19 -8.80 -26.64
CA PRO A 225 4.03 -7.55 -25.89
C PRO A 225 5.20 -6.57 -26.10
N VAL A 226 6.44 -7.06 -26.14
CA VAL A 226 7.62 -6.21 -26.36
C VAL A 226 7.68 -5.69 -27.79
N LEU A 227 7.32 -6.50 -28.80
CA LEU A 227 7.17 -6.01 -30.18
C LEU A 227 6.14 -4.88 -30.28
N GLY A 228 4.98 -5.01 -29.60
CA GLY A 228 3.98 -3.95 -29.54
C GLY A 228 4.51 -2.65 -28.92
N VAL A 229 5.28 -2.76 -27.84
CA VAL A 229 5.99 -1.64 -27.19
C VAL A 229 7.03 -0.99 -28.10
N LEU A 230 7.79 -1.79 -28.87
CA LEU A 230 8.79 -1.29 -29.82
C LEU A 230 8.15 -0.54 -31.00
N CYS A 231 6.90 -0.86 -31.34
CA CYS A 231 6.10 -0.13 -32.32
C CYS A 231 5.39 1.11 -31.75
N SER A 232 5.54 1.41 -30.46
CA SER A 232 4.94 2.59 -29.83
C SER A 232 5.49 3.89 -30.42
N VAL A 233 4.65 4.92 -30.55
CA VAL A 233 5.08 6.26 -30.98
C VAL A 233 5.86 7.03 -29.91
N HIS A 234 5.88 6.52 -28.67
CA HIS A 234 6.54 7.17 -27.54
C HIS A 234 7.98 6.67 -27.37
N LEU A 235 8.97 7.54 -27.62
CA LEU A 235 10.40 7.21 -27.54
C LEU A 235 10.83 6.60 -26.19
N GLY A 236 10.29 7.10 -25.08
CA GLY A 236 10.60 6.56 -23.75
C GLY A 236 10.10 5.13 -23.54
N VAL A 237 9.00 4.75 -24.19
CA VAL A 237 8.47 3.38 -24.17
C VAL A 237 9.34 2.47 -25.06
N GLN A 238 9.73 2.94 -26.24
CA GLN A 238 10.64 2.20 -27.14
C GLN A 238 12.00 1.94 -26.49
N TYR A 239 12.57 2.95 -25.82
CA TYR A 239 13.86 2.82 -25.12
C TYR A 239 13.80 1.73 -24.04
N GLU A 240 12.72 1.71 -23.25
CA GLU A 240 12.48 0.65 -22.25
C GLU A 240 12.06 -0.70 -22.85
N GLY A 241 11.58 -0.74 -24.10
CA GLY A 241 11.30 -1.98 -24.82
C GLY A 241 12.56 -2.71 -25.31
N ARG A 242 13.68 -1.99 -25.48
CA ARG A 242 14.98 -2.56 -25.87
C ARG A 242 15.63 -3.32 -24.72
N ILE A 243 15.03 -4.44 -24.29
CA ILE A 243 15.62 -5.32 -23.28
C ILE A 243 17.00 -5.76 -23.81
N PRO A 244 18.11 -5.44 -23.14
CA PRO A 244 19.42 -5.87 -23.61
C PRO A 244 19.48 -7.41 -23.57
N PRO A 245 20.04 -8.06 -24.61
CA PRO A 245 20.30 -9.50 -24.53
C PRO A 245 21.19 -9.78 -23.32
N ALA A 246 20.98 -10.93 -22.66
CA ALA A 246 21.87 -11.40 -21.60
C ALA A 246 23.33 -11.30 -22.08
N PRO A 247 24.28 -10.89 -21.23
CA PRO A 247 25.68 -10.87 -21.62
C PRO A 247 26.04 -12.29 -22.06
N LEU A 248 26.35 -12.45 -23.35
CA LEU A 248 26.91 -13.68 -23.88
C LEU A 248 28.14 -13.97 -23.02
N GLY A 249 28.08 -15.03 -22.24
CA GLY A 249 29.23 -15.51 -21.48
C GLY A 249 30.38 -15.69 -22.48
N LEU A 250 31.42 -14.87 -22.31
CA LEU A 250 32.70 -15.12 -22.95
C LEU A 250 33.19 -16.44 -22.37
N ALA A 251 33.12 -17.49 -23.20
CA ALA A 251 33.74 -18.78 -22.98
C ALA A 251 35.27 -18.66 -22.95
#